data_AF-A0A443HXD9-F1
#
_entry.id   AF-A0A443HXD9-F1
#
_cell.length_a   1.000
_cell.length_b   1.000
_cell.length_c   1.000
_cell.angle_alpha   90.00
_cell.angle_beta   90.00
_cell.angle_gamma   90.00
#
_symmetry.space_group_name_H-M   'P 1'
#
loop_
_entity.id
_entity.type
_entity.pdbx_description
1 polymer ?
#
loop_
_entity_poly.entity_id
_entity_poly.type
_entity_poly.pdbx_seq_one_letter_code
_entity_poly.pdbx_strand_id
1 'polypeptide(L)'
;MTQGALKKSKPGAATASKRPNALGPKKGQRSIAPKKASLVKQRKITKKLTSGLINKTERNLAERAGHLELLAGGKKDKKEKGKDKNGAQRK
;
A
#
# COMPACT_ATOMS: atom_id res chain seq x y z
N MET A 1 -4.92 -73.28 31.97
CA MET A 1 -4.12 -72.73 30.87
C MET A 1 -4.45 -71.26 30.71
N THR A 2 -3.70 -70.37 31.37
CA THR A 2 -3.96 -68.93 31.39
C THR A 2 -3.20 -68.24 30.24
N GLN A 3 -3.94 -67.63 29.30
CA GLN A 3 -3.38 -66.85 28.19
C GLN A 3 -2.77 -65.55 28.73
N GLY A 4 -1.43 -65.49 28.77
CA GLY A 4 -0.67 -64.30 29.17
C GLY A 4 -0.75 -63.17 28.16
N ALA A 5 -0.79 -61.93 28.65
CA ALA A 5 -1.08 -60.71 27.91
C ALA A 5 -0.11 -60.41 26.75
N LEU A 6 -0.68 -60.11 25.57
CA LEU A 6 0.04 -59.53 24.43
C LEU A 6 0.54 -58.13 24.80
N LYS A 7 1.87 -57.96 24.77
CA LYS A 7 2.54 -56.68 24.96
C LYS A 7 2.12 -55.76 23.81
N LYS A 8 1.34 -54.70 24.08
CA LYS A 8 1.04 -53.69 23.06
C LYS A 8 2.31 -52.87 22.81
N SER A 9 2.79 -52.87 21.57
CA SER A 9 3.79 -51.92 21.11
C SER A 9 3.28 -50.50 21.36
N LYS A 10 4.18 -49.64 21.85
CA LYS A 10 3.92 -48.21 22.02
C LYS A 10 3.47 -47.67 20.66
N PRO A 11 2.26 -47.09 20.50
CA PRO A 11 2.01 -46.28 19.32
C PRO A 11 2.95 -45.08 19.45
N GLY A 12 4.06 -45.11 18.73
CA GLY A 12 4.89 -43.95 18.51
C GLY A 12 4.00 -42.88 17.90
N ALA A 13 3.61 -41.91 18.73
CA ALA A 13 2.86 -40.69 18.44
C ALA A 13 2.36 -40.53 16.99
N ALA A 14 1.45 -41.39 16.57
CA ALA A 14 0.73 -41.28 15.31
C ALA A 14 -0.54 -40.45 15.53
N THR A 15 -0.41 -39.26 16.13
CA THR A 15 -1.52 -38.28 16.22
C THR A 15 -1.03 -36.84 16.20
N ALA A 16 0.00 -36.51 15.41
CA ALA A 16 0.02 -35.20 14.79
C ALA A 16 -1.04 -35.22 13.69
N SER A 17 -2.31 -35.09 14.08
CA SER A 17 -3.40 -34.76 13.16
C SER A 17 -2.93 -33.55 12.36
N LYS A 18 -2.51 -33.79 11.11
CA LYS A 18 -2.15 -32.73 10.18
C LYS A 18 -3.45 -32.00 9.91
N ARG A 19 -3.74 -30.99 10.74
CA ARG A 19 -4.83 -30.05 10.52
C ARG A 19 -4.77 -29.65 9.05
N PRO A 20 -5.88 -29.70 8.30
CA PRO A 20 -5.87 -29.34 6.89
C PRO A 20 -5.22 -27.96 6.80
N ASN A 21 -4.16 -27.87 5.99
CA ASN A 21 -3.42 -26.65 5.76
C ASN A 21 -4.47 -25.55 5.49
N ALA A 22 -4.53 -24.54 6.35
CA ALA A 22 -5.65 -23.61 6.39
C ALA A 22 -6.00 -23.14 4.97
N LEU A 23 -7.29 -23.16 4.59
CA LEU A 23 -7.76 -22.71 3.26
C LEU A 23 -7.47 -21.22 2.98
N GLY A 24 -6.78 -20.54 3.89
CA GLY A 24 -6.33 -19.18 3.77
C GLY A 24 -4.92 -19.06 3.18
N PRO A 25 -4.50 -17.84 2.86
CA PRO A 25 -3.14 -17.58 2.44
C PRO A 25 -2.14 -18.05 3.51
N LYS A 26 -1.01 -18.63 3.09
CA LYS A 26 0.05 -19.04 4.02
C LYS A 26 0.42 -17.86 4.91
N LYS A 27 0.64 -18.11 6.20
CA LYS A 27 1.08 -17.10 7.18
C LYS A 27 2.28 -16.33 6.58
N GLY A 28 2.11 -15.04 6.33
CA GLY A 28 3.08 -14.16 5.66
C GLY A 28 2.70 -13.72 4.25
N GLN A 29 2.02 -14.55 3.47
CA GLN A 29 1.57 -14.21 2.11
C GLN A 29 0.13 -13.69 2.16
N ARG A 30 -0.09 -12.47 2.64
CA ARG A 30 -1.43 -11.92 2.93
C ARG A 30 -2.33 -11.72 1.69
N SER A 31 -1.79 -11.82 0.49
CA SER A 31 -2.54 -11.64 -0.77
C SER A 31 -2.22 -12.78 -1.74
N ILE A 32 -3.27 -13.46 -2.22
CA ILE A 32 -3.17 -14.44 -3.29
C ILE A 32 -3.46 -13.74 -4.62
N ALA A 33 -2.56 -13.91 -5.59
CA ALA A 33 -2.79 -13.43 -6.95
C ALA A 33 -3.98 -14.17 -7.59
N PRO A 34 -4.90 -13.47 -8.27
CA PRO A 34 -6.06 -14.08 -8.88
C PRO A 34 -5.59 -14.88 -10.09
N LYS A 35 -5.92 -16.18 -10.09
CA LYS A 35 -5.59 -17.07 -11.21
C LYS A 35 -6.60 -16.95 -12.36
N LYS A 36 -7.81 -16.46 -12.07
CA LYS A 36 -8.89 -16.31 -13.05
C LYS A 36 -8.67 -15.06 -13.90
N ALA A 37 -8.72 -15.21 -15.23
CA ALA A 37 -8.47 -14.12 -16.19
C ALA A 37 -9.45 -12.94 -16.03
N SER A 38 -10.72 -13.20 -15.68
CA SER A 38 -11.73 -12.16 -15.42
C SER A 38 -11.32 -11.24 -14.27
N LEU A 39 -10.86 -11.81 -13.16
CA LEU A 39 -10.40 -11.07 -11.99
C LEU A 39 -9.12 -10.28 -12.26
N VAL A 40 -8.22 -10.79 -13.10
CA VAL A 40 -7.04 -10.03 -13.56
C VAL A 40 -7.46 -8.82 -14.38
N LYS A 41 -8.41 -8.97 -15.31
CA LYS A 41 -8.94 -7.86 -16.11
C LYS A 41 -9.61 -6.81 -15.23
N GLN A 42 -10.44 -7.22 -14.28
CA GLN A 42 -11.10 -6.31 -13.34
C GLN A 42 -10.07 -5.51 -12.52
N ARG A 43 -9.04 -6.16 -11.96
CA ARG A 43 -7.98 -5.45 -11.20
C ARG A 43 -7.24 -4.43 -12.06
N LYS A 44 -6.97 -4.73 -13.33
CA LYS A 44 -6.34 -3.77 -14.26
C LYS A 44 -7.25 -2.55 -14.50
N ILE A 45 -8.55 -2.77 -14.69
CA ILE A 45 -9.53 -1.68 -14.86
C ILE A 45 -9.60 -0.82 -13.60
N THR A 46 -9.73 -1.43 -12.42
CA THR A 46 -9.75 -0.72 -11.14
C THR A 46 -8.47 0.11 -10.93
N LYS A 47 -7.29 -0.46 -11.24
CA LYS A 47 -6.02 0.27 -11.15
C LYS A 47 -5.97 1.49 -12.09
N LYS A 48 -6.43 1.34 -13.35
CA LYS A 48 -6.48 2.45 -14.31
C LYS A 48 -7.41 3.57 -13.83
N LEU A 49 -8.62 3.23 -13.39
CA LEU A 49 -9.61 4.21 -12.92
C LEU A 49 -9.13 4.94 -11.66
N THR A 50 -8.60 4.21 -10.68
CA THR A 50 -8.07 4.81 -9.44
C THR A 50 -6.89 5.72 -9.72
N SER A 51 -5.93 5.34 -10.59
CA SER A 51 -4.83 6.23 -10.96
C SER A 51 -5.30 7.51 -11.65
N GLY A 52 -6.32 7.43 -12.52
CA GLY A 52 -6.89 8.62 -13.16
C GLY A 52 -7.61 9.54 -12.18
N LEU A 53 -8.31 8.98 -11.18
CA LEU A 53 -8.93 9.76 -10.11
C LEU A 53 -7.86 10.45 -9.24
N ILE A 54 -6.79 9.74 -8.87
CA ILE A 54 -5.67 10.30 -8.11
C ILE A 54 -5.05 11.48 -8.85
N ASN A 55 -4.73 11.32 -10.15
CA ASN A 55 -4.16 12.41 -10.94
C ASN A 55 -5.07 13.65 -11.01
N LYS A 56 -6.40 13.45 -11.13
CA LYS A 56 -7.37 14.56 -11.09
C LYS A 56 -7.39 15.23 -9.71
N THR A 57 -7.32 14.44 -8.63
CA THR A 57 -7.27 15.00 -7.27
C THR A 57 -5.97 15.75 -7.01
N GLU A 58 -4.83 15.23 -7.45
CA GLU A 58 -3.53 15.90 -7.35
C GLU A 58 -3.53 17.22 -8.13
N ARG A 59 -4.08 17.23 -9.35
CA ARG A 59 -4.25 18.44 -10.14
C ARG A 59 -5.15 19.47 -9.43
N ASN A 60 -6.31 19.05 -8.92
CA ASN A 60 -7.21 19.94 -8.19
C ASN A 60 -6.57 20.52 -6.92
N LEU A 61 -5.78 19.71 -6.19
CA LEU A 61 -5.02 20.17 -5.04
C LEU A 61 -3.92 21.14 -5.46
N ALA A 62 -3.19 20.89 -6.54
CA ALA A 62 -2.18 21.79 -7.06
C ALA A 62 -2.78 23.11 -7.58
N GLU A 63 -3.94 23.07 -8.23
CA GLU A 63 -4.66 24.28 -8.66
C GLU A 63 -5.11 25.10 -7.44
N ARG A 64 -5.67 24.45 -6.41
CA ARG A 64 -6.03 25.12 -5.14
C ARG A 64 -4.81 25.63 -4.38
N ALA A 65 -3.72 24.88 -4.34
CA ALA A 65 -2.47 25.24 -3.66
C ALA A 65 -1.74 26.36 -4.43
N GLY A 66 -1.69 26.31 -5.75
CA GLY A 66 -1.15 27.37 -6.61
C GLY A 66 -2.02 28.63 -6.58
N HIS A 67 -3.35 28.47 -6.50
CA HIS A 67 -4.25 29.58 -6.18
C HIS A 67 -4.02 30.11 -4.76
N LEU A 68 -3.66 29.26 -3.80
CA LEU A 68 -3.25 29.66 -2.45
C LEU A 68 -1.87 30.33 -2.42
N GLU A 69 -0.91 29.94 -3.26
CA GLU A 69 0.35 30.67 -3.46
C GLU A 69 0.09 32.07 -4.06
N LEU A 70 -1.00 32.24 -4.80
CA LEU A 70 -1.45 33.56 -5.26
C LEU A 70 -2.15 34.38 -4.15
N LEU A 71 -2.73 33.74 -3.13
CA LEU A 71 -3.40 34.40 -2.00
C LEU A 71 -2.50 34.64 -0.78
N ALA A 72 -1.56 33.74 -0.53
CA ALA A 72 -0.59 33.77 0.56
C ALA A 72 0.82 33.91 -0.04
N GLY A 73 1.14 35.10 -0.53
CA GLY A 73 2.53 35.54 -0.71
C GLY A 73 3.48 34.58 -1.40
N GLY A 74 3.18 34.20 -2.65
CA GLY A 74 4.10 33.44 -3.51
C GLY A 74 5.40 34.22 -3.78
N LYS A 75 6.34 33.60 -4.52
CA LYS A 75 7.73 34.04 -4.80
C LYS A 75 7.95 35.53 -5.17
N LYS A 76 6.90 36.30 -5.46
CA LYS A 76 6.93 37.76 -5.60
C LYS A 76 7.24 38.50 -4.29
N ASP A 77 6.78 38.01 -3.14
CA ASP A 77 7.09 38.64 -1.84
C ASP A 77 8.58 38.49 -1.47
N LYS A 78 9.24 37.45 -1.99
CA LYS A 78 10.71 37.29 -1.91
C LYS A 78 11.48 38.21 -2.84
N LYS A 79 10.89 38.65 -3.96
CA LYS A 79 11.55 39.55 -4.93
C LYS A 79 11.44 41.02 -4.53
N GLU A 80 10.42 41.40 -3.77
CA GLU A 80 10.25 42.77 -3.29
C GLU A 80 11.27 43.10 -2.19
N LYS A 81 11.42 42.23 -1.17
CA LYS A 81 12.45 42.41 -0.11
C LYS A 81 13.91 42.34 -0.59
N GLY A 82 14.15 41.87 -1.82
CA GLY A 82 15.49 41.74 -2.41
C GLY A 82 15.93 42.95 -3.25
N LYS A 83 15.03 43.87 -3.60
CA LYS A 83 15.34 45.01 -4.49
C LYS A 83 15.72 46.29 -3.74
N ASP A 84 15.32 46.44 -2.48
CA ASP A 84 15.47 47.71 -1.76
C ASP A 84 16.88 47.98 -1.22
N LYS A 85 17.80 47.00 -1.25
CA LYS A 85 19.17 47.18 -0.71
C LYS A 85 20.24 47.55 -1.76
N ASN A 86 19.91 47.58 -3.05
CA ASN A 86 20.90 47.76 -4.13
C ASN A 86 20.83 49.13 -4.85
N GLY A 87 19.95 50.04 -4.40
CA GLY A 87 19.74 51.36 -5.02
C GLY A 87 20.59 52.52 -4.46
N ALA A 88 21.32 52.31 -3.36
CA ALA A 88 22.01 53.39 -2.63
C ALA A 88 23.45 53.68 -3.10
N GLN A 89 23.89 53.18 -4.26
CA GLN A 89 25.29 53.32 -4.73
C GLN A 89 25.49 54.10 -6.03
N ARG A 90 24.48 54.79 -6.57
CA ARG A 90 24.68 55.65 -7.74
C ARG A 90 23.87 56.94 -7.68
N LYS A 91 24.38 57.91 -6.93
CA LYS A 91 24.40 59.34 -7.30
C LYS A 91 25.37 60.08 -6.39
#